data_AF-A0A8S8YPS3-F1
#
_entry.id   AF-A0A8S8YPS3-F1
#
_cell.length_a   1.000
_cell.length_b   1.000
_cell.length_c   1.000
_cell.angle_alpha   90.00
_cell.angle_beta   90.00
_cell.angle_gamma   90.00
#
_symmetry.space_group_name_H-M   'P 1'
#
loop_
_entity.id
_entity.type
_entity.pdbx_description
1 polymer ?
#
loop_
_entity_poly.entity_id
_entity_poly.type
_entity_poly.pdbx_seq_one_letter_code
_entity_poly.pdbx_strand_id
1 'polypeptide(L)' 'MALEGLKAGIFGAIGRLKGKRKLDEAEMKELSKSIRRALLEADFNVRQSKEITARLEERMIEEEPLPGINLQKPLR' A
#
# COMPACT_ATOMS: atom_id res chain seq x y z
N MET A 1 -19.08 -4.06 9.04
CA MET A 1 -18.22 -4.96 9.85
C MET A 1 -16.76 -4.59 9.61
N ALA A 2 -15.87 -4.78 10.59
CA ALA A 2 -14.46 -4.42 10.51
C ALA A 2 -13.75 -4.98 9.25
N LEU A 3 -14.05 -6.22 8.86
CA LEU A 3 -13.46 -6.86 7.68
C LEU A 3 -13.87 -6.20 6.35
N GLU A 4 -15.11 -5.72 6.24
CA GLU A 4 -15.58 -4.99 5.05
C GLU A 4 -14.93 -3.61 4.94
N GLY A 5 -14.70 -2.93 6.08
CA GLY A 5 -13.96 -1.66 6.13
C GLY A 5 -12.49 -1.82 5.71
N LEU A 6 -11.83 -2.85 6.25
CA LEU A 6 -10.46 -3.21 5.86
C LEU A 6 -10.35 -3.50 4.36
N LYS A 7 -11.27 -4.33 3.86
CA LYS A 7 -11.37 -4.68 2.44
C LYS A 7 -11.50 -3.44 1.57
N ALA A 8 -12.46 -2.57 1.88
CA ALA A 8 -12.69 -1.34 1.14
C ALA A 8 -11.47 -0.40 1.18
N GLY A 9 -10.82 -0.25 2.34
CA GLY A 9 -9.64 0.59 2.50
C GLY A 9 -8.43 0.11 1.69
N ILE A 10 -8.17 -1.20 1.71
CA ILE A 10 -7.07 -1.80 0.93
C ILE A 10 -7.36 -1.74 -0.57
N PHE A 11 -8.54 -2.16 -1.02
CA PHE A 11 -8.88 -2.15 -2.44
C PHE A 11 -8.98 -0.72 -3.00
N GLY A 12 -9.44 0.25 -2.19
CA GLY A 12 -9.42 1.67 -2.55
C GLY A 12 -7.99 2.21 -2.70
N ALA A 13 -7.08 1.83 -1.79
CA ALA A 13 -5.67 2.20 -1.90
C ALA A 13 -5.01 1.61 -3.16
N ILE A 14 -5.17 0.32 -3.40
CA ILE A 14 -4.62 -0.37 -4.59
C ILE A 14 -5.26 0.15 -5.89
N GLY A 15 -6.55 0.48 -5.85
CA GLY A 15 -7.27 1.06 -7.00
C GLY A 15 -6.62 2.35 -7.51
N ARG A 16 -6.01 3.16 -6.63
CA ARG A 16 -5.27 4.36 -7.02
C ARG A 16 -3.96 4.08 -7.77
N LEU A 17 -3.44 2.87 -7.67
CA LEU A 17 -2.26 2.42 -8.42
C LEU A 17 -2.64 1.83 -9.78
N LYS A 18 -3.90 1.42 -9.97
CA LYS A 18 -4.36 0.78 -11.21
C LYS A 18 -4.22 1.75 -12.38
N GLY A 19 -3.49 1.32 -13.42
CA GLY A 19 -3.27 2.10 -14.64
C GLY A 19 -2.11 3.09 -14.55
N LYS A 20 -1.47 3.25 -13.38
CA LYS A 20 -0.23 4.03 -13.27
C LYS A 20 0.95 3.21 -13.77
N ARG A 21 1.80 3.86 -14.57
CA ARG A 21 3.05 3.28 -15.11
C ARG A 21 4.26 3.51 -14.22
N LYS A 22 4.20 4.53 -13.36
CA LYS A 22 5.21 4.91 -12.38
C LYS A 22 4.51 5.22 -11.06
N LEU A 23 5.17 4.92 -9.97
CA LEU A 23 4.79 5.32 -8.62
C LEU A 23 5.81 6.37 -8.18
N ASP A 24 5.38 7.53 -7.70
CA ASP A 24 6.29 8.49 -7.07
C ASP A 24 6.34 8.29 -5.53
N GLU A 25 7.28 8.97 -4.86
CA GLU A 25 7.44 8.86 -3.41
C GLU A 25 6.22 9.40 -2.65
N ALA A 26 5.55 10.42 -3.18
CA ALA A 26 4.38 11.03 -2.56
C ALA A 26 3.17 10.06 -2.60
N GLU A 27 2.97 9.39 -3.72
CA GLU A 27 1.95 8.38 -3.94
C GLU A 27 2.20 7.15 -3.08
N MET A 28 3.45 6.72 -2.94
CA MET A 28 3.82 5.62 -2.04
C MET A 28 3.48 5.96 -0.58
N LYS A 29 3.85 7.16 -0.11
CA LYS A 29 3.53 7.62 1.24
C LYS A 29 2.02 7.70 1.47
N GLU A 30 1.27 8.19 0.50
CA GLU A 30 -0.18 8.29 0.60
C GLU A 30 -0.86 6.90 0.62
N LEU A 31 -0.36 5.96 -0.20
CA LEU A 31 -0.81 4.57 -0.17
C LEU A 31 -0.58 3.94 1.21
N SER A 32 0.64 4.05 1.73
CA SER A 32 1.01 3.50 3.04
C SER A 32 0.16 4.09 4.16
N LYS A 33 -0.06 5.41 4.15
CA LYS A 33 -0.92 6.10 5.11
C LYS A 33 -2.36 5.60 5.06
N SER A 34 -2.90 5.41 3.86
CA SER A 34 -4.26 4.89 3.67
C SER A 34 -4.41 3.46 4.18
N ILE A 35 -3.44 2.59 3.89
CA ILE A 35 -3.44 1.20 4.37
C ILE A 35 -3.32 1.16 5.89
N ARG A 36 -2.41 1.97 6.47
CA ARG A 36 -2.26 2.08 7.92
C ARG A 36 -3.54 2.52 8.61
N ARG A 37 -4.27 3.48 8.03
CA ARG A 37 -5.57 3.92 8.54
C ARG A 37 -6.59 2.79 8.51
N ALA A 38 -6.69 2.05 7.41
CA ALA A 38 -7.60 0.91 7.29
C ALA A 38 -7.30 -0.22 8.29
N LEU A 39 -6.02 -0.47 8.57
CA LEU A 39 -5.61 -1.44 9.60
C LEU A 39 -6.05 -0.99 11.00
N LEU A 40 -5.85 0.28 11.36
CA LEU A 40 -6.26 0.82 12.66
C LEU A 40 -7.79 0.84 12.82
N GLU A 41 -8.54 1.19 11.77
CA GLU A 41 -10.02 1.14 11.75
C GLU A 41 -10.57 -0.30 11.88
N ALA A 42 -9.75 -1.30 11.58
CA ALA A 42 -10.06 -2.72 11.76
C ALA A 42 -9.54 -3.31 13.08
N ASP A 43 -9.27 -2.45 14.07
CA ASP A 43 -8.80 -2.80 15.43
C ASP A 43 -7.41 -3.47 15.50
N PHE A 44 -6.56 -3.30 14.48
CA PHE A 44 -5.16 -3.72 14.58
C PHE A 44 -4.40 -2.78 15.52
N ASN A 45 -3.45 -3.34 16.29
CA ASN A 45 -2.63 -2.49 17.13
C ASN A 45 -1.63 -1.66 16.31
N VAL A 46 -1.18 -0.54 16.89
CA VAL A 46 -0.29 0.42 16.23
C VAL A 46 1.05 -0.19 15.81
N ARG A 47 1.59 -1.13 16.61
CA ARG A 47 2.86 -1.80 16.34
C ARG A 47 2.76 -2.70 15.12
N GLN A 48 1.73 -3.55 15.07
CA GLN A 48 1.43 -4.43 13.94
C GLN A 48 1.16 -3.61 12.68
N SER A 49 0.34 -2.57 12.78
CA SER A 49 0.02 -1.71 11.64
C SER A 49 1.27 -1.06 11.05
N LYS A 50 2.17 -0.57 11.91
CA LYS A 50 3.46 0.02 11.50
C LYS A 50 4.39 -1.00 10.85
N GLU A 51 4.49 -2.20 11.40
CA GLU A 51 5.33 -3.27 10.87
C GLU A 51 4.85 -3.73 9.49
N ILE A 52 3.55 -3.91 9.32
CA ILE A 52 2.94 -4.29 8.04
C ILE A 52 3.20 -3.22 6.98
N THR A 53 2.97 -1.94 7.29
CA THR A 53 3.17 -0.85 6.33
C THR A 53 4.64 -0.65 5.98
N ALA A 54 5.56 -0.81 6.94
CA ALA A 54 7.00 -0.69 6.69
C ALA A 54 7.50 -1.80 5.75
N ARG A 55 7.09 -3.05 5.99
CA ARG A 55 7.41 -4.17 5.08
C ARG A 55 6.82 -3.97 3.70
N LEU A 56 5.64 -3.37 3.60
CA LEU A 56 5.04 -3.06 2.30
C LEU A 56 5.87 -2.03 1.54
N GLU A 57 6.27 -0.93 2.18
CA GLU A 57 7.11 0.12 1.57
C GLU A 57 8.46 -0.43 1.10
N GLU A 58 9.13 -1.21 1.95
CA GLU A 58 10.39 -1.90 1.62
C GLU A 58 10.25 -2.76 0.37
N ARG A 59 9.24 -3.64 0.34
CA ARG A 59 8.96 -4.52 -0.81
C ARG A 59 8.63 -3.76 -2.09
N MET A 60 7.89 -2.65 -1.99
CA MET A 60 7.56 -1.84 -3.18
C MET A 60 8.79 -1.16 -3.80
N ILE A 61 9.86 -0.94 -3.02
CA ILE A 61 11.12 -0.37 -3.50
C ILE A 61 12.05 -1.48 -4.02
N GLU A 62 12.15 -2.58 -3.29
CA GLU A 62 13.13 -3.63 -3.54
C GLU A 62 12.68 -4.64 -4.60
N GLU A 63 11.42 -5.07 -4.57
CA GLU A 63 10.92 -6.13 -5.45
C GLU A 63 10.90 -5.68 -6.91
N GLU A 64 11.33 -6.58 -7.80
CA GLU A 64 11.13 -6.37 -9.23
C GLU A 64 9.65 -6.57 -9.59
N PRO A 65 9.11 -5.73 -10.49
CA PRO A 65 7.76 -5.92 -10.99
C PRO A 65 7.62 -7.32 -11.61
N LEU A 66 6.54 -8.02 -11.28
CA LEU A 66 6.28 -9.33 -11.85
C LEU A 66 6.22 -9.25 -13.39
N PRO A 67 6.68 -10.30 -14.10
CA PRO A 67 6.60 -10.34 -15.56
C PRO A 67 5.16 -10.14 -16.03
N GLY A 68 4.97 -9.16 -16.92
CA GLY A 68 3.64 -8.72 -17.40
C GLY A 68 3.03 -7.53 -16.65
N ILE A 69 3.68 -7.03 -15.58
CA ILE A 69 3.27 -5.81 -14.89
C ILE A 69 4.15 -4.63 -15.35
N ASN A 70 3.53 -3.64 -16.02
CA ASN A 70 4.20 -2.41 -16.46
C ASN A 70 4.24 -1.34 -15.34
N LEU A 71 4.72 -1.71 -14.16
CA LEU A 71 4.93 -0.78 -13.05
C LEU A 71 6.43 -0.50 -12.94
N GLN A 72 6.86 0.71 -13.30
CA GLN A 72 8.26 1.10 -13.10
C GLN A 72 8.50 1.40 -11.62
N LYS A 73 9.65 0.97 -11.10
CA LYS A 73 10.07 1.20 -9.72
C LYS A 73 9.95 2.68 -9.36
N PRO A 74 9.58 3.02 -8.11
CA PRO A 74 9.58 4.40 -7.67
C PRO A 74 10.97 5.01 -7.85
N LEU A 75 11.02 6.22 -8.43
CA LEU A 75 12.26 6.97 -8.55
C LEU A 75 12.74 7.35 -7.14
N ARG A 76 14.01 7.05 -6.84
CA ARG A 76 14.71 7.55 -5.66
C ARG A 76 14.85 9.06 -5.68
#